data_AF-A0A3D2ASM0-F1
#
_entry.id   AF-A0A3D2ASM0-F1
#
_cell.length_a   1.000
_cell.length_b   1.000
_cell.length_c   1.000
_cell.angle_alpha   90.00
_cell.angle_beta   90.00
_cell.angle_gamma   90.00
#
_symmetry.space_group_name_H-M   'P 1'
#
loop_
_entity.id
_entity.type
_entity.pdbx_description
1 polymer ?
#
loop_
_entity_poly.entity_id
_entity_poly.type
_entity_poly.pdbx_seq_one_letter_code
_entity_poly.pdbx_strand_id
1 'polypeptide(L)' 'MASAAPKATKKAKEASEVKTAEDLRKDLESKQMEMIESRRGLAAGELQNPRVITATRKAIARLHTAIRAAELAEKGDK' A
#
# COMPACT_ATOMS: atom_id res chain seq x y z
N MET A 1 -33.93 17.02 -21.00
CA MET A 1 -32.79 16.16 -21.36
C MET A 1 -31.56 16.63 -20.58
N ALA A 2 -31.28 16.04 -19.41
CA ALA A 2 -30.07 16.34 -18.65
C ALA A 2 -29.14 15.12 -18.75
N SER A 3 -28.03 15.29 -19.47
CA SER A 3 -27.06 14.27 -19.81
C SER A 3 -26.31 13.76 -18.58
N ALA A 4 -26.29 12.43 -18.41
CA ALA A 4 -25.50 11.74 -17.39
C ALA A 4 -23.99 11.92 -17.63
N ALA A 5 -23.27 12.40 -16.62
CA ALA A 5 -21.81 12.46 -16.64
C ALA A 5 -21.20 11.04 -16.49
N PRO A 6 -20.22 10.65 -17.31
CA PRO A 6 -19.59 9.32 -17.20
C PRO A 6 -18.75 9.22 -15.93
N LYS A 7 -19.02 8.21 -15.11
CA LYS A 7 -18.24 7.89 -13.91
C LYS A 7 -16.82 7.49 -14.32
N ALA A 8 -15.83 8.27 -13.89
CA ALA A 8 -14.42 8.01 -14.11
C ALA A 8 -14.00 6.66 -13.54
N THR A 9 -13.67 5.72 -14.42
CA THR A 9 -13.01 4.45 -14.10
C THR A 9 -11.56 4.75 -13.70
N LYS A 10 -11.17 4.35 -12.48
CA LYS A 10 -9.80 4.53 -11.99
C LYS A 10 -8.85 3.69 -12.84
N LYS A 11 -7.90 4.34 -13.52
CA LYS A 11 -6.80 3.68 -14.20
C LYS A 11 -6.03 2.82 -13.20
N ALA A 12 -5.82 1.55 -13.54
CA ALA A 12 -4.91 0.66 -12.85
C ALA A 12 -3.48 1.22 -13.02
N LYS A 13 -2.82 1.54 -11.91
CA LYS A 13 -1.42 1.97 -11.91
C LYS A 13 -0.56 0.72 -11.99
N GLU A 14 0.29 0.65 -13.00
CA GLU A 14 1.09 -0.52 -13.32
C GLU A 14 1.97 -0.97 -12.15
N ALA A 15 2.11 -2.29 -12.03
CA ALA A 15 2.98 -2.96 -11.07
C ALA A 15 4.43 -2.82 -11.54
N SER A 16 5.07 -1.73 -11.15
CA SER A 16 6.50 -1.55 -11.36
C SER A 16 7.29 -2.52 -10.48
N GLU A 17 8.06 -3.38 -11.15
CA GLU A 17 9.24 -4.09 -10.67
C GLU A 17 8.99 -5.16 -9.59
N VAL A 18 9.28 -6.40 -9.97
CA VAL A 18 9.37 -7.55 -9.05
C VAL A 18 10.58 -7.31 -8.15
N LYS A 19 10.38 -6.51 -7.10
CA LYS A 19 11.32 -6.39 -5.99
C LYS A 19 11.54 -7.77 -5.39
N THR A 20 12.78 -8.09 -5.04
CA THR A 20 13.10 -9.36 -4.36
C THR A 20 12.33 -9.44 -3.04
N ALA A 21 12.10 -10.66 -2.53
CA ALA A 21 11.36 -10.85 -1.28
C ALA A 21 11.97 -10.08 -0.09
N GLU A 22 13.28 -9.86 -0.11
CA GLU A 22 14.00 -9.06 0.89
C GLU A 22 13.71 -7.57 0.77
N ASP A 23 13.65 -7.04 -0.46
CA ASP A 23 13.33 -5.63 -0.69
C ASP A 23 11.87 -5.31 -0.31
N LEU A 24 10.94 -6.26 -0.52
CA LEU A 24 9.55 -6.12 -0.04
C LEU A 24 9.46 -6.07 1.49
N ARG A 25 10.37 -6.74 2.21
CA ARG A 25 10.43 -6.68 3.68
C ARG A 25 10.99 -5.34 4.17
N LYS A 26 12.04 -4.82 3.53
CA LYS A 26 12.58 -3.48 3.82
C LYS A 26 11.54 -2.37 3.58
N ASP A 27 10.79 -2.47 2.49
CA ASP A 27 9.70 -1.55 2.19
C ASP A 27 8.57 -1.63 3.22
N LEU A 28 8.27 -2.84 3.71
CA LEU A 28 7.28 -3.07 4.75
C LEU A 28 7.69 -2.40 6.07
N GLU A 29 8.93 -2.59 6.51
CA GLU A 29 9.47 -1.95 7.71
C GLU A 29 9.41 -0.42 7.61
N SER A 30 9.83 0.12 6.45
CA SER A 30 9.76 1.56 6.17
C SER A 30 8.32 2.09 6.25
N LYS A 31 7.35 1.37 5.68
CA LYS A 31 5.93 1.76 5.73
C LYS A 31 5.31 1.62 7.12
N GLN A 32 5.79 0.70 7.95
CA GLN A 32 5.38 0.60 9.34
C GLN A 32 5.89 1.78 10.17
N MET A 33 7.13 2.22 9.96
CA MET A 33 7.66 3.43 10.60
C MET A 33 6.84 4.67 10.22
N GLU A 34 6.57 4.85 8.93
CA GLU A 34 5.72 5.95 8.43
C GLU A 34 4.31 5.93 9.08
N MET A 35 3.75 4.74 9.32
CA MET A 35 2.46 4.60 9.99
C MET A 35 2.52 5.01 11.47
N ILE A 36 3.61 4.72 12.16
CA ILE A 36 3.82 5.14 13.56
C ILE A 36 3.98 6.66 13.63
N GLU A 37 4.79 7.24 12.76
CA GLU A 37 5.00 8.70 12.66
C GLU A 37 3.69 9.41 12.33
N SER A 38 2.93 8.91 11.36
CA SER A 38 1.62 9.47 11.01
C SER A 38 0.64 9.42 12.19
N ARG A 39 0.66 8.35 12.99
CA ARG A 39 -0.16 8.26 14.22
C ARG A 39 0.28 9.25 15.28
N ARG A 40 1.60 9.44 15.47
CA ARG A 40 2.15 10.44 16.39
C ARG A 40 1.77 11.86 15.95
N GLY A 41 1.94 12.18 14.67
CA GLY A 41 1.54 13.48 14.11
C GLY A 41 0.03 13.73 14.20
N LEU A 42 -0.80 12.69 14.06
CA LEU A 42 -2.24 12.83 14.27
C LEU A 42 -2.57 13.13 15.74
N ALA A 43 -1.90 12.47 16.69
CA ALA A 43 -2.08 12.72 18.11
C ALA A 43 -1.59 14.12 18.52
N ALA A 44 -0.51 14.61 17.91
CA ALA A 44 0.01 15.96 18.11
C ALA A 44 -0.80 17.05 17.40
N GLY A 45 -1.73 16.68 16.50
CA GLY A 45 -2.50 17.64 15.69
C GLY A 45 -1.73 18.24 14.50
N GLU A 46 -0.53 17.73 14.21
CA GLU A 46 0.34 18.18 13.11
C GLU A 46 0.00 17.51 11.78
N LEU A 47 -0.64 16.33 11.82
CA LEU A 47 -1.03 15.61 10.62
C LEU A 47 -2.26 16.26 9.96
N GLN A 48 -2.02 17.04 8.91
CA GLN A 48 -3.06 17.74 8.15
C GLN A 48 -4.11 16.83 7.52
N ASN A 49 -3.75 15.58 7.18
CA ASN A 49 -4.67 14.64 6.54
C ASN A 49 -4.66 13.26 7.20
N PRO A 50 -5.68 12.94 8.04
CA PRO A 50 -5.82 11.64 8.68
C PRO A 50 -5.96 10.46 7.70
N ARG A 51 -6.36 10.71 6.44
CA ARG A 51 -6.51 9.65 5.42
C ARG A 51 -5.19 9.03 5.00
N VAL A 52 -4.05 9.69 5.27
CA VAL A 52 -2.71 9.14 5.03
C VAL A 52 -2.55 7.81 5.76
N ILE A 53 -2.96 7.72 7.04
CA ILE A 53 -2.91 6.49 7.83
C ILE A 53 -3.68 5.35 7.14
N THR A 54 -4.85 5.65 6.57
CA THR A 54 -5.66 4.64 5.87
C THR A 54 -5.00 4.19 4.57
N ALA A 55 -4.34 5.11 3.84
CA ALA A 55 -3.57 4.77 2.65
C ALA A 55 -2.34 3.90 3.00
N THR A 56 -1.58 4.27 4.03
CA THR A 56 -0.40 3.54 4.50
C THR A 56 -0.78 2.14 5.00
N ARG A 57 -1.89 1.99 5.73
CA ARG A 57 -2.44 0.66 6.11
C ARG A 57 -2.73 -0.23 4.90
N LYS A 58 -3.32 0.33 3.83
CA LYS A 58 -3.60 -0.42 2.60
C LYS A 58 -2.30 -0.79 1.86
N ALA A 59 -1.28 0.07 1.90
CA ALA A 59 0.02 -0.24 1.33
C ALA A 59 0.68 -1.42 2.06
N ILE A 60 0.70 -1.43 3.40
CA ILE A 60 1.24 -2.52 4.21
C ILE A 60 0.52 -3.85 3.90
N ALA A 61 -0.81 -3.86 3.82
CA ALA A 61 -1.58 -5.05 3.49
C ALA A 61 -1.23 -5.62 2.09
N ARG A 62 -1.01 -4.74 1.12
CA ARG A 62 -0.59 -5.14 -0.24
C ARG A 62 0.83 -5.71 -0.24
N LEU A 63 1.75 -5.13 0.53
CA LEU A 63 3.12 -5.66 0.67
C LEU A 63 3.11 -7.06 1.28
N HIS A 64 2.32 -7.31 2.33
CA HIS A 64 2.14 -8.66 2.87
C HIS A 64 1.58 -9.64 1.84
N THR A 65 0.63 -9.19 1.01
CA THR A 65 0.05 -10.02 -0.04
C THR A 65 1.09 -10.35 -1.13
N ALA A 66 1.91 -9.37 -1.52
CA ALA A 66 2.99 -9.56 -2.48
C ALA A 66 4.05 -10.54 -1.95
N ILE A 67 4.46 -10.40 -0.68
CA ILE A 67 5.39 -11.35 -0.03
C ILE A 67 4.80 -12.76 -0.03
N ARG A 68 3.53 -12.90 0.37
CA ARG A 68 2.88 -14.21 0.40
C ARG A 68 2.72 -14.81 -1.01
N ALA A 69 2.45 -14.00 -2.03
CA ALA A 69 2.38 -14.45 -3.41
C ALA A 69 3.75 -14.95 -3.90
N ALA A 70 4.84 -14.25 -3.55
CA ALA A 70 6.20 -14.71 -3.85
C ALA A 70 6.52 -16.05 -3.15
N GLU A 71 6.20 -16.18 -1.86
CA GLU A 71 6.41 -17.42 -1.11
C GLU A 71 5.59 -18.60 -1.65
N LEU A 72 4.37 -18.35 -2.16
CA LEU A 72 3.54 -19.39 -2.76
C LEU A 72 4.03 -19.79 -4.16
N ALA A 73 4.57 -18.85 -4.94
CA ALA A 73 5.23 -19.18 -6.22
C ALA A 73 6.43 -20.10 -5.99
N GLU A 74 7.29 -19.80 -5.01
CA GLU A 74 8.42 -20.66 -4.65
C GLU A 74 8.01 -22.07 -4.13
N LYS A 75 6.82 -22.19 -3.53
CA LYS A 75 6.29 -23.46 -3.00
C LYS A 75 5.48 -24.26 -4.03
N GLY A 76 4.91 -23.60 -5.03
CA GLY A 76 4.01 -24.17 -6.03
C GLY A 76 4.71 -24.74 -7.28
N ASP A 77 6.00 -24.45 -7.47
CA ASP A 77 6.84 -25.02 -8.54
C ASP A 77 7.47 -26.38 -8.15
N LYS A 78 6.73 -27.24 -7.43
CA LYS A 78 7.10 -28.64 -7.17
C LYS A 78 5.97 -29.60 -7.52
#